data_AF-A0A2R6AHU2-F1
#
_entry.id   AF-A0A2R6AHU2-F1
#
_cell.length_a   1.000
_cell.length_b   1.000
_cell.length_c   1.000
_cell.angle_alpha   90.00
_cell.angle_beta   90.00
_cell.angle_gamma   90.00
#
_symmetry.space_group_name_H-M   'P 1'
#
loop_
_entity.id
_entity.type
_entity.pdbx_description
1 polymer ?
#
loop_
_entity_poly.entity_id
_entity_poly.type
_entity_poly.pdbx_seq_one_letter_code
_entity_poly.pdbx_strand_id
1 'polypeptide(L)'
;MRTMVQNRKAYLLARLAGSEIGKYDDEFSTYELELLETDGLKPEDFIDTPCGKIKGSFRPIHFWVECPKLEEYDEKIMISFKLIRGMYATVFLREFVEFM
;
A
#
# COMPACT_ATOMS: atom_id res chain seq x y z
N MET A 1 0.64 7.57 -12.30
CA MET A 1 0.19 7.70 -10.89
C MET A 1 -1.30 8.01 -10.81
N ARG A 2 -2.08 7.31 -9.96
CA ARG A 2 -3.53 7.56 -9.80
C ARG A 2 -3.86 8.22 -8.47
N THR A 3 -4.92 9.01 -8.48
CA THR A 3 -5.47 9.67 -7.30
C THR A 3 -6.88 9.13 -7.03
N MET A 4 -7.17 8.78 -5.79
CA MET A 4 -8.53 8.50 -5.32
C MET A 4 -8.94 9.56 -4.30
N VAL A 5 -10.22 9.94 -4.28
CA VAL A 5 -10.76 10.81 -3.24
C VAL A 5 -11.67 9.98 -2.35
N GLN A 6 -11.35 9.90 -1.05
CA GLN A 6 -12.19 9.24 -0.06
C GLN A 6 -12.12 10.03 1.26
N ASN A 7 -13.25 10.16 1.95
CA ASN A 7 -13.37 10.96 3.18
C ASN A 7 -12.86 12.41 3.05
N ARG A 8 -13.12 13.06 1.90
CA ARG A 8 -12.65 14.42 1.55
C ARG A 8 -11.12 14.57 1.49
N LYS A 9 -10.38 13.46 1.39
CA LYS A 9 -8.92 13.45 1.22
C LYS A 9 -8.56 12.82 -0.12
N ALA A 10 -7.56 13.40 -0.78
CA ALA A 10 -6.97 12.86 -1.99
C ALA A 10 -5.81 11.93 -1.63
N TYR A 11 -5.74 10.81 -2.32
CA TYR A 11 -4.90 9.67 -2.00
C TYR A 11 -4.09 9.27 -3.21
N LEU A 12 -2.77 9.40 -3.13
CA LEU A 12 -1.87 8.82 -4.12
C LEU A 12 -1.90 7.30 -4.01
N LEU A 13 -2.05 6.65 -5.15
CA LEU A 13 -2.15 5.21 -5.28
C LEU A 13 -0.97 4.66 -6.08
N ALA A 14 -0.38 3.58 -5.57
CA ALA A 14 0.50 2.69 -6.33
C ALA A 14 -0.28 1.46 -6.78
N ARG A 15 0.21 0.80 -7.83
CA ARG A 15 -0.35 -0.49 -8.22
C ARG A 15 0.17 -1.63 -7.35
N LEU A 16 -0.70 -2.59 -7.14
CA LEU A 16 -0.33 -3.96 -6.81
C LEU A 16 -0.25 -4.75 -8.12
N ALA A 17 0.85 -5.47 -8.31
CA ALA A 17 1.16 -6.18 -9.54
C ALA A 17 0.08 -7.19 -9.93
N GLY A 18 -0.03 -7.41 -11.24
CA GLY A 18 -1.00 -8.29 -11.84
C GLY A 18 -1.02 -8.17 -13.36
N SER A 19 -1.87 -8.96 -14.01
CA SER A 19 -1.94 -9.08 -15.47
C SER A 19 -2.37 -7.81 -16.21
N GLU A 20 -2.79 -6.75 -15.52
CA GLU A 20 -3.10 -5.45 -16.11
C GLU A 20 -2.07 -4.36 -15.77
N ILE A 21 -0.93 -4.70 -15.17
CA ILE A 21 0.19 -3.78 -14.99
C ILE A 21 0.71 -3.30 -16.35
N GLY A 22 1.18 -2.05 -16.45
CA GLY A 22 1.62 -1.48 -17.72
C GLY A 22 0.51 -1.11 -18.72
N LYS A 23 -0.77 -1.35 -18.39
CA LYS A 23 -1.90 -1.09 -19.31
C LYS A 23 -2.17 0.39 -19.63
N TYR A 24 -1.59 1.32 -18.88
CA TYR A 24 -1.76 2.75 -19.14
C TYR A 24 -0.48 3.30 -19.76
N ASP A 25 -0.64 4.20 -20.72
CA ASP A 25 0.46 4.89 -21.38
C ASP A 25 0.86 6.11 -20.54
N ASP A 26 1.47 5.84 -19.38
CA ASP A 26 1.98 6.87 -18.47
C ASP A 26 3.34 6.48 -17.89
N GLU A 27 4.16 7.48 -17.57
CA GLU A 27 5.55 7.29 -17.11
C GLU A 27 5.66 6.32 -15.92
N PHE A 28 4.71 6.34 -14.99
CA PHE A 28 4.71 5.41 -13.86
C PHE A 28 4.43 3.97 -14.28
N SER A 29 3.58 3.76 -15.29
CA SER A 29 3.30 2.42 -15.82
C SER A 29 4.56 1.82 -16.48
N THR A 30 5.44 2.65 -17.06
CA THR A 30 6.75 2.21 -17.55
C THR A 30 7.65 1.74 -16.40
N TYR A 31 7.82 2.56 -15.35
CA TYR A 31 8.62 2.16 -14.18
C TYR A 31 8.07 0.91 -13.47
N GLU A 32 6.74 0.75 -13.42
CA GLU A 32 6.09 -0.44 -12.86
C GLU A 32 6.44 -1.72 -13.63
N LEU A 33 6.54 -1.63 -14.97
CA LEU A 33 6.95 -2.75 -15.82
C LEU A 33 8.44 -3.04 -15.66
N GLU A 34 9.28 -2.01 -15.69
CA GLU A 34 10.74 -2.17 -15.50
C GLU A 34 11.07 -2.84 -14.17
N LEU A 35 10.42 -2.42 -13.07
CA LEU A 35 10.61 -3.02 -11.76
C LEU A 35 10.19 -4.51 -11.75
N LEU A 36 9.07 -4.84 -12.40
CA LEU A 36 8.60 -6.22 -12.50
C LEU A 36 9.60 -7.09 -13.30
N GLU A 37 10.15 -6.54 -14.38
CA GLU A 37 11.19 -7.20 -15.17
C GLU A 37 12.49 -7.40 -14.38
N THR A 38 12.86 -6.47 -13.48
CA THR A 38 14.02 -6.66 -12.60
C THR A 38 13.87 -7.86 -11.65
N ASP A 39 12.63 -8.19 -11.28
CA ASP A 39 12.29 -9.38 -10.50
C ASP A 39 12.11 -10.65 -11.38
N GLY A 40 12.35 -10.55 -12.69
CA GLY A 40 12.19 -11.65 -13.64
C GLY A 40 10.75 -12.03 -13.93
N LEU A 41 9.79 -11.15 -13.60
CA LEU A 41 8.37 -11.36 -13.77
C LEU A 41 7.82 -10.59 -14.97
N LYS A 42 6.71 -11.08 -15.52
CA LYS A 42 5.96 -10.44 -16.60
C LYS A 42 4.47 -10.39 -16.28
N PRO A 43 3.70 -9.47 -16.89
CA PRO A 43 2.25 -9.42 -16.68
C PRO A 43 1.54 -10.76 -16.96
N GLU A 44 2.03 -11.55 -17.91
CA GLU A 44 1.47 -12.84 -18.30
C GLU A 44 1.55 -13.88 -17.17
N ASP A 45 2.57 -13.79 -16.30
CA ASP A 45 2.76 -14.70 -15.17
C ASP A 45 1.62 -14.61 -14.15
N PHE A 46 0.81 -13.53 -14.20
CA PHE A 46 -0.35 -13.32 -13.34
C PHE A 46 -1.67 -13.81 -13.95
N ILE A 47 -1.67 -14.39 -15.15
CA ILE A 47 -2.89 -14.89 -15.81
C ILE A 47 -3.26 -16.29 -15.31
N ASP A 48 -2.28 -17.20 -15.23
CA ASP A 48 -2.49 -18.61 -14.89
C ASP A 48 -1.81 -18.97 -13.56
N THR A 49 -2.22 -18.28 -12.49
CA THR A 49 -1.75 -18.59 -11.15
C THR A 49 -2.62 -19.67 -10.49
N PRO A 50 -2.16 -20.35 -9.43
CA PRO A 50 -2.99 -21.27 -8.64
C PRO A 50 -4.26 -20.62 -8.05
N CYS A 51 -4.28 -19.29 -7.94
CA CYS A 51 -5.42 -18.51 -7.48
C CYS A 51 -6.29 -17.97 -8.63
N GLY A 52 -6.03 -18.41 -9.86
CA GLY A 52 -6.63 -17.88 -11.08
C GLY A 52 -5.97 -16.57 -11.55
N LYS A 53 -6.66 -15.84 -12.41
CA LYS A 53 -6.16 -14.58 -12.96
C LYS A 53 -6.10 -13.48 -11.90
N ILE A 54 -4.90 -13.03 -11.57
CA ILE A 54 -4.65 -11.85 -10.73
C ILE A 54 -4.56 -10.63 -11.65
N LYS A 55 -5.57 -9.75 -11.61
CA LYS A 55 -5.59 -8.54 -12.45
C LYS A 55 -4.65 -7.43 -11.96
N GLY A 56 -4.29 -7.46 -10.68
CA GLY A 56 -3.69 -6.34 -9.98
C GLY A 56 -4.75 -5.38 -9.45
N SER A 57 -4.34 -4.43 -8.63
CA SER A 57 -5.25 -3.45 -8.01
C SER A 57 -4.48 -2.20 -7.63
N PHE A 58 -5.13 -1.27 -6.92
CA PHE A 58 -4.50 -0.06 -6.43
C PHE A 58 -4.46 -0.05 -4.91
N ARG A 59 -3.34 0.40 -4.36
CA ARG A 59 -3.15 0.58 -2.92
C ARG A 59 -2.68 2.00 -2.62
N PRO A 60 -3.26 2.65 -1.59
CA PRO A 60 -2.74 3.93 -1.14
C PRO A 60 -1.30 3.81 -0.62
N ILE A 61 -0.40 4.69 -1.08
CA ILE A 61 1.02 4.68 -0.65
C ILE A 61 1.26 5.39 0.67
N HIS A 62 0.31 6.20 1.11
CA HIS A 62 0.39 6.87 2.39
C HIS A 62 -0.22 6.02 3.49
N PHE A 63 0.20 6.33 4.72
CA PHE A 63 -0.33 5.72 5.91
C PHE A 63 -0.92 6.81 6.80
N TRP A 64 -2.20 6.70 7.15
CA TRP A 64 -2.88 7.68 8.00
C TRP A 64 -3.44 7.00 9.24
N VAL A 65 -3.08 7.55 10.39
CA VAL A 65 -3.61 7.16 11.70
C VAL A 65 -4.68 8.15 12.09
N GLU A 66 -5.88 7.65 12.38
CA GLU A 66 -6.99 8.48 12.85
C GLU A 66 -7.12 8.40 14.37
N CYS A 67 -7.30 9.57 15.00
CA CYS A 67 -7.51 9.72 16.44
C CYS A 67 -6.44 9.00 17.30
N PRO A 68 -5.13 9.21 17.08
CA PRO A 68 -4.12 8.60 17.94
C PRO A 68 -4.25 9.13 19.37
N LYS A 69 -4.23 8.22 20.33
CA LYS A 69 -4.17 8.51 21.76
C LYS A 69 -3.02 7.73 22.37
N LEU A 70 -2.23 8.44 23.17
CA LEU A 70 -1.10 7.92 23.90
C LEU A 70 -1.38 8.05 25.40
N GLU A 71 -1.27 6.95 26.14
CA GLU A 71 -1.39 6.93 27.59
C GLU A 71 -0.15 6.26 28.17
N GLU A 72 0.62 7.01 28.95
CA GLU A 72 1.83 6.54 29.60
C GLU A 72 1.52 6.04 31.01
N TYR A 73 2.11 4.90 31.35
CA TYR A 73 2.11 4.29 32.67
C TYR A 73 3.57 3.94 33.02
N ASP A 74 3.87 3.77 34.32
CA ASP A 74 5.24 3.65 34.83
C ASP A 74 6.18 2.74 34.01
N GLU A 75 5.71 1.58 33.56
CA GLU A 75 6.51 0.61 32.78
C GLU A 75 5.93 0.30 31.39
N LYS A 76 4.90 1.02 30.94
CA LYS A 76 4.21 0.69 29.68
C LYS A 76 3.55 1.89 29.04
N ILE A 77 3.44 1.83 27.73
CA ILE A 77 2.72 2.80 26.91
C ILE A 77 1.51 2.09 26.29
N MET A 78 0.32 2.66 26.45
CA MET A 78 -0.87 2.21 25.74
C MET A 78 -1.17 3.18 24.60
N ILE A 79 -1.31 2.63 23.39
CA ILE A 79 -1.59 3.40 22.18
C ILE A 79 -2.92 2.93 21.58
N SER A 80 -3.84 3.86 21.37
CA SER A 80 -5.15 3.60 20.74
C SER A 80 -5.29 4.43 19.47
N PHE A 81 -5.70 3.80 18.37
CA PHE A 81 -5.85 4.49 17.08
C PHE A 81 -6.80 3.74 16.14
N LYS A 82 -7.23 4.42 15.08
CA LYS A 82 -8.04 3.85 13.99
C LYS A 82 -7.25 3.85 12.68
N LEU A 83 -7.45 2.80 11.89
CA LEU A 83 -6.86 2.64 10.57
C LEU A 83 -7.92 2.37 9.52
N ILE A 84 -7.64 2.79 8.28
CA ILE A 84 -8.45 2.42 7.12
C ILE A 84 -8.27 0.91 6.86
N ARG A 85 -9.33 0.25 6.39
CA ARG A 85 -9.28 -1.18 6.01
C ARG A 85 -8.11 -1.46 5.08
N GLY A 86 -7.36 -2.52 5.38
CA GLY A 86 -6.19 -2.95 4.60
C GLY A 86 -4.86 -2.34 5.03
N MET A 87 -4.88 -1.37 5.96
CA MET A 87 -3.67 -0.90 6.65
C MET A 87 -3.37 -1.80 7.86
N TYR A 88 -2.08 -1.92 8.18
CA TYR A 88 -1.59 -2.78 9.26
C TYR A 88 -1.07 -1.93 10.41
N ALA A 89 -1.47 -2.26 11.64
CA ALA A 89 -1.03 -1.59 12.87
C ALA A 89 0.50 -1.59 13.03
N THR A 90 1.15 -2.68 12.60
CA THR A 90 2.61 -2.84 12.68
C THR A 90 3.38 -1.78 11.89
N VAL A 91 2.82 -1.23 10.81
CA VAL A 91 3.47 -0.15 10.05
C VAL A 91 3.56 1.12 10.90
N PHE A 92 2.50 1.47 11.63
CA PHE A 92 2.54 2.59 12.56
C PHE A 92 3.47 2.33 13.74
N LEU A 93 3.41 1.13 14.31
CA LEU A 93 4.25 0.77 15.45
C LEU A 93 5.74 0.77 15.11
N ARG A 94 6.13 0.36 13.89
CA ARG A 94 7.52 0.44 13.41
C ARG A 94 8.03 1.88 13.51
N GLU A 95 7.31 2.83 12.92
CA GLU A 95 7.71 4.24 12.96
C GLU A 95 7.67 4.77 14.40
N PHE A 96 6.62 4.45 15.17
CA PHE A 96 6.50 4.93 16.55
C PHE A 96 7.67 4.49 17.43
N VAL A 97 8.13 3.25 17.30
CA VAL A 97 9.29 2.74 18.06
C VAL A 97 10.60 3.31 17.56
N GLU A 98 10.76 3.52 16.25
CA GLU A 98 11.98 4.12 15.69
C GLU A 98 12.18 5.59 16.09
N PHE A 99 11.09 6.33 16.35
CA PHE A 99 11.12 7.75 16.71
C PHE A 99 11.04 8.06 18.21
N MET A 100 10.91 7.05 19.08
CA MET A 100 11.03 7.20 20.54
C MET A 100 12.48 7.02 20.99
#